data_AF-A0A9E6W1I0-F1
#
_entry.id   AF-A0A9E6W1I0-F1
#
_cell.length_a   1.000
_cell.length_b   1.000
_cell.length_c   1.000
_cell.angle_alpha   90.00
_cell.angle_beta   90.00
_cell.angle_gamma   90.00
#
_symmetry.space_group_name_H-M   'P 1'
#
loop_
_entity.id
_entity.type
_entity.pdbx_description
1 polymer ?
#
loop_
_entity_poly.entity_id
_entity_poly.type
_entity_poly.pdbx_seq_one_letter_code
_entity_poly.pdbx_strand_id
1 'polypeptide(L)'
;MRKIGLISIMSVLLWACGGDSTFHENPYDSNGNGTNVEKDTLDPASFAGLHKQIFSVRCANPLCHDGTFEPDFRTMESAYNNLVYHPVVKNNSTNDFTYRVIPFDPSKSWLIERLTTDDAVLGRMPLYAQPLNSAELENVKRWINEGCKDISGKAAKFPNQQPQVVGRAALDQNQVRLDTAYDGQFPAAFKVAPGTAVTLLILVRDDSTATSQLKNAKVRFSYDMDDFSSATTKTATYFTQDYFTVQFNAAEFNPGQTVYFRFYCEDGDHASPAEFPMQTSHLYYKTVFAFIVK
;
A
#
# COMPACT_ATOMS: atom_id res chain seq x y z
N MET A 1 49.93 -24.71 82.55
CA MET A 1 49.21 -25.91 82.07
C MET A 1 47.76 -25.55 81.80
N ARG A 2 47.27 -25.97 80.63
CA ARG A 2 45.91 -25.89 80.03
C ARG A 2 44.72 -25.67 80.98
N LYS A 3 43.80 -24.79 80.56
CA LYS A 3 42.32 -24.97 80.42
C LYS A 3 41.70 -23.61 79.99
N ILE A 4 41.66 -23.31 78.68
CA ILE A 4 40.48 -23.36 77.79
C ILE A 4 39.28 -22.58 78.37
N GLY A 5 39.15 -21.33 77.97
CA GLY A 5 37.95 -20.51 78.16
C GLY A 5 36.94 -20.80 77.05
N LEU A 6 35.74 -21.23 77.44
CA LEU A 6 34.57 -21.29 76.58
C LEU A 6 34.04 -19.87 76.39
N ILE A 7 34.04 -19.37 75.15
CA ILE A 7 33.18 -18.25 74.74
C ILE A 7 32.23 -18.80 73.70
N SER A 8 30.95 -18.78 74.07
CA SER A 8 29.81 -19.19 73.25
C SER A 8 29.66 -18.23 72.08
N ILE A 9 29.79 -18.74 70.85
CA ILE A 9 29.43 -18.01 69.63
C ILE A 9 28.03 -18.45 69.24
N MET A 10 27.15 -17.45 69.21
CA MET A 10 25.74 -17.54 68.84
C MET A 10 25.60 -17.87 67.35
N SER A 11 25.19 -19.10 67.05
CA SER A 11 24.95 -19.57 65.68
C SER A 11 23.66 -18.98 65.12
N VAL A 12 23.81 -18.05 64.18
CA VAL A 12 22.71 -17.56 63.34
C VAL A 12 22.32 -18.68 62.37
N LEU A 13 21.11 -19.22 62.52
CA LEU A 13 20.50 -20.16 61.58
C LEU A 13 20.06 -19.39 60.33
N LEU A 14 20.87 -19.44 59.28
CA LEU A 14 20.44 -19.07 57.92
C LEU A 14 19.61 -20.22 57.37
N TRP A 15 18.29 -20.03 57.33
CA TRP A 15 17.37 -20.88 56.59
C TRP A 15 17.51 -20.55 55.11
N ALA A 16 18.44 -21.22 54.43
CA ALA A 16 18.50 -21.21 52.98
C ALA A 16 17.30 -22.00 52.45
N CYS A 17 16.47 -21.35 51.64
CA CYS A 17 15.45 -22.02 50.83
C CYS A 17 16.17 -23.07 49.98
N GLY A 18 15.84 -24.35 50.16
CA GLY A 18 16.30 -25.40 49.25
C GLY A 18 15.72 -25.11 47.86
N GLY A 19 16.53 -24.51 46.99
CA GLY A 19 16.22 -24.47 45.57
C GLY A 19 16.17 -25.90 45.09
N ASP A 20 15.00 -26.32 44.63
CA ASP A 20 14.76 -27.63 44.06
C ASP A 20 15.80 -27.85 42.96
N SER A 21 16.75 -28.75 43.20
CA SER A 21 17.85 -29.04 42.26
C SER A 21 17.41 -30.04 41.20
N THR A 22 16.11 -30.08 40.91
CA THR A 22 15.61 -30.66 39.67
C THR A 22 15.93 -29.65 38.58
N PHE A 23 17.16 -29.74 38.03
CA PHE A 23 17.35 -29.30 36.66
C PHE A 23 16.32 -30.06 35.84
N HIS A 24 15.23 -29.39 35.48
CA HIS A 24 14.38 -29.87 34.42
C HIS A 24 15.30 -30.03 33.22
N GLU A 25 15.52 -31.28 32.79
CA GLU A 25 16.21 -31.54 31.53
C GLU A 25 15.51 -30.68 30.48
N ASN A 26 16.31 -29.91 29.75
CA ASN A 26 15.78 -29.12 28.65
C ASN A 26 15.05 -30.12 27.72
N PRO A 27 13.72 -29.99 27.53
CA PRO A 27 12.95 -30.96 26.75
C PRO A 27 13.36 -31.01 25.28
N TYR A 28 14.29 -30.15 24.85
CA TYR A 28 14.92 -30.15 23.54
C TYR A 28 16.30 -30.83 23.50
N ASP A 29 16.92 -31.16 24.64
CA ASP A 29 18.24 -31.83 24.70
C ASP A 29 18.16 -33.33 24.35
N SER A 30 16.99 -33.96 24.51
CA SER A 30 16.76 -35.37 24.14
C SER A 30 16.58 -35.59 22.64
N ASN A 31 16.41 -34.51 21.87
CA ASN A 31 16.40 -34.57 20.41
C ASN A 31 17.87 -34.56 19.97
N GLY A 32 18.48 -35.74 20.01
CA GLY A 32 19.90 -35.96 19.77
C GLY A 32 20.41 -35.05 18.67
N ASN A 33 21.52 -34.37 18.95
CA ASN A 33 22.22 -33.40 18.11
C ASN A 33 22.26 -33.87 16.66
N GLY A 34 21.19 -33.55 15.93
CA GLY A 34 20.90 -34.13 14.65
C GLY A 34 21.75 -33.40 13.64
N THR A 35 22.82 -34.02 13.18
CA THR A 35 23.59 -33.55 12.02
C THR A 35 22.78 -33.58 10.72
N ASN A 36 21.46 -33.85 10.78
CA ASN A 36 20.53 -33.46 9.74
C ASN A 36 20.30 -31.95 9.84
N VAL A 37 21.27 -31.19 9.34
CA VAL A 37 21.01 -29.84 8.88
C VAL A 37 19.90 -29.99 7.84
N GLU A 38 18.68 -29.61 8.22
CA GLU A 38 17.57 -29.52 7.28
C GLU A 38 18.06 -28.65 6.13
N LYS A 39 18.27 -29.26 4.96
CA LYS A 39 18.82 -28.54 3.81
C LYS A 39 17.83 -27.44 3.50
N ASP A 40 18.28 -26.19 3.60
CA ASP A 40 17.46 -25.04 3.23
C ASP A 40 16.98 -25.22 1.79
N THR A 41 15.68 -25.47 1.65
CA THR A 41 15.04 -25.71 0.35
C THR A 41 14.62 -24.40 -0.30
N LEU A 42 14.75 -23.28 0.41
CA LEU A 42 14.37 -21.98 -0.09
C LEU A 42 15.31 -21.57 -1.21
N ASP A 43 14.73 -21.25 -2.35
CA ASP A 43 15.50 -20.73 -3.48
C ASP A 43 16.23 -19.45 -3.06
N PRO A 44 17.58 -19.40 -3.12
CA PRO A 44 18.37 -18.21 -2.78
C PRO A 44 18.01 -16.95 -3.56
N ALA A 45 17.43 -17.07 -4.75
CA ALA A 45 16.96 -15.92 -5.54
C ALA A 45 15.45 -15.66 -5.42
N SER A 46 14.72 -16.45 -4.63
CA SER A 46 13.39 -16.03 -4.20
C SER A 46 13.52 -14.83 -3.27
N PHE A 47 12.48 -13.98 -3.20
CA PHE A 47 12.56 -12.82 -2.31
C PHE A 47 12.72 -13.21 -0.83
N ALA A 48 12.07 -14.30 -0.41
CA ALA A 48 12.26 -14.86 0.93
C ALA A 48 13.70 -15.37 1.13
N GLY A 49 14.31 -16.00 0.13
CA GLY A 49 15.71 -16.43 0.14
C GLY A 49 16.68 -15.26 0.28
N LEU A 50 16.48 -14.22 -0.54
CA LEU A 50 17.25 -12.98 -0.46
C LEU A 50 17.08 -12.27 0.89
N HIS A 51 15.87 -12.23 1.44
CA HIS A 51 15.66 -11.64 2.76
C HIS A 51 16.39 -12.42 3.85
N LYS A 52 16.26 -13.74 3.86
CA LYS A 52 16.93 -14.64 4.82
C LYS A 52 18.47 -14.57 4.74
N GLN A 53 19.02 -14.52 3.53
CA GLN A 53 20.47 -14.67 3.29
C GLN A 53 21.21 -13.34 3.14
N ILE A 54 20.51 -12.26 2.76
CA ILE A 54 21.12 -10.97 2.44
C ILE A 54 20.45 -9.84 3.23
N PHE A 55 19.17 -9.53 2.99
CA PHE A 55 18.60 -8.28 3.51
C PHE A 55 18.51 -8.24 5.04
N SER A 56 18.06 -9.31 5.68
CA SER A 56 17.93 -9.36 7.16
C SER A 56 19.26 -9.50 7.90
N VAL A 57 20.29 -10.05 7.25
CA VAL A 57 21.56 -10.41 7.91
C VAL A 57 22.73 -9.50 7.54
N ARG A 58 22.72 -8.90 6.35
CA ARG A 58 23.77 -7.97 5.87
C ARG A 58 23.32 -6.51 5.91
N CYS A 59 22.01 -6.25 5.77
CA CYS A 59 21.50 -4.89 5.57
C CYS A 59 20.73 -4.39 6.80
N ALA A 60 19.85 -5.21 7.39
CA ALA A 60 19.03 -4.88 8.56
C ALA A 60 19.82 -4.88 9.90
N ASN A 61 21.02 -4.30 9.88
CA ASN A 61 21.87 -4.15 11.05
C ASN A 61 21.54 -2.85 11.80
N PRO A 62 21.75 -2.80 13.13
CA PRO A 62 21.55 -1.58 13.91
C PRO A 62 22.25 -0.37 13.29
N LEU A 63 21.56 0.78 13.25
CA LEU A 63 22.03 2.03 12.63
C LEU A 63 22.24 1.98 11.11
N CYS A 64 21.90 0.86 10.46
CA CYS A 64 21.87 0.72 9.01
C CYS A 64 20.39 0.65 8.57
N HIS A 65 19.91 -0.47 8.05
CA HIS A 65 18.53 -0.59 7.57
C HIS A 65 17.63 -1.31 8.59
N ASP A 66 17.74 -0.93 9.86
CA ASP A 66 16.98 -1.45 10.99
C ASP A 66 15.60 -0.77 11.19
N GLY A 67 15.16 0.00 10.20
CA GLY A 67 13.89 0.72 10.22
C GLY A 67 13.88 2.01 11.03
N THR A 68 15.04 2.51 11.44
CA THR A 68 15.18 3.91 11.87
C THR A 68 15.10 4.90 10.70
N PHE A 69 15.39 4.44 9.49
CA PHE A 69 15.22 5.16 8.23
C PHE A 69 15.02 4.19 7.05
N GLU A 70 14.64 4.72 5.89
CA GLU A 70 14.46 3.92 4.68
C GLU A 70 15.76 3.76 3.86
N PRO A 71 15.97 2.62 3.18
CA PRO A 71 15.14 1.40 3.19
C PRO A 71 15.09 0.69 4.55
N ASP A 72 13.94 0.16 4.94
CA ASP A 72 13.79 -0.71 6.12
C ASP A 72 13.75 -2.18 5.70
N PHE A 73 14.72 -2.97 6.17
CA PHE A 73 14.89 -4.38 5.80
C PHE A 73 14.52 -5.37 6.92
N ARG A 74 13.92 -4.93 8.03
CA ARG A 74 13.61 -5.80 9.17
C ARG A 74 12.65 -6.95 8.83
N THR A 75 11.67 -6.69 7.99
CA THR A 75 10.69 -7.69 7.53
C THR A 75 10.73 -7.82 6.02
N MET A 76 10.21 -8.93 5.49
CA MET A 76 10.10 -9.14 4.05
C MET A 76 9.22 -8.05 3.42
N GLU A 77 8.07 -7.76 4.01
CA GLU A 77 7.10 -6.79 3.49
C GLU A 77 7.71 -5.39 3.46
N SER A 78 8.39 -4.99 4.54
CA SER A 78 9.08 -3.72 4.59
C SER A 78 10.18 -3.65 3.54
N ALA A 79 11.01 -4.69 3.44
CA ALA A 79 12.09 -4.76 2.47
C ALA A 79 11.56 -4.64 1.03
N TYR A 80 10.49 -5.37 0.71
CA TYR A 80 9.92 -5.42 -0.63
C TYR A 80 9.35 -4.05 -1.02
N ASN A 81 8.52 -3.48 -0.16
CA ASN A 81 7.85 -2.19 -0.40
C ASN A 81 8.84 -1.02 -0.43
N ASN A 82 9.97 -1.13 0.27
CA ASN A 82 11.06 -0.17 0.21
C ASN A 82 12.01 -0.37 -0.98
N LEU A 83 11.85 -1.40 -1.80
CA LEU A 83 12.74 -1.66 -2.95
C LEU A 83 12.01 -1.53 -4.28
N VAL A 84 10.94 -2.29 -4.47
CA VAL A 84 10.32 -2.48 -5.77
C VAL A 84 9.47 -1.25 -6.12
N TYR A 85 9.79 -0.58 -7.23
CA TYR A 85 9.18 0.69 -7.64
C TYR A 85 9.24 1.83 -6.61
N HIS A 86 10.04 1.69 -5.56
CA HIS A 86 10.22 2.76 -4.59
C HIS A 86 11.19 3.81 -5.14
N PRO A 87 10.87 5.13 -5.11
CA PRO A 87 11.76 6.16 -5.65
C PRO A 87 13.16 6.18 -5.01
N VAL A 88 14.15 6.57 -5.82
CA VAL A 88 15.53 6.82 -5.34
C VAL A 88 15.61 8.21 -4.70
N VAL A 89 16.25 8.30 -3.53
CA VAL A 89 16.53 9.58 -2.85
C VAL A 89 17.95 10.06 -3.13
N LYS A 90 18.93 9.14 -3.11
CA LYS A 90 20.35 9.43 -3.38
C LYS A 90 20.75 8.77 -4.69
N ASN A 91 20.96 9.56 -5.74
CA ASN A 91 21.27 9.06 -7.08
C ASN A 91 22.76 9.15 -7.40
N ASN A 92 23.16 8.60 -8.55
CA ASN A 92 24.46 8.90 -9.14
C ASN A 92 24.49 10.35 -9.68
N SER A 93 25.67 10.84 -10.07
CA SER A 93 25.85 12.23 -10.52
C SER A 93 25.03 12.61 -11.76
N THR A 94 24.60 11.63 -12.54
CA THR A 94 23.84 11.78 -13.79
C THR A 94 22.33 11.58 -13.61
N ASN A 95 21.87 11.19 -12.42
CA ASN A 95 20.47 10.85 -12.12
C ASN A 95 19.86 9.75 -13.02
N ASP A 96 20.60 8.67 -13.26
CA ASP A 96 20.18 7.61 -14.20
C ASP A 96 19.04 6.72 -13.71
N PHE A 97 18.73 6.76 -12.41
CA PHE A 97 17.79 5.83 -11.77
C PHE A 97 16.53 6.53 -11.25
N THR A 98 15.36 5.99 -11.59
CA THR A 98 14.07 6.46 -11.05
C THR A 98 13.66 5.70 -9.79
N TYR A 99 13.87 4.38 -9.78
CA TYR A 99 13.42 3.48 -8.72
C TYR A 99 14.58 2.66 -8.13
N ARG A 100 14.44 2.30 -6.85
CA ARG A 100 15.39 1.46 -6.11
C ARG A 100 15.56 0.10 -6.81
N VAL A 101 14.45 -0.51 -7.26
CA VAL A 101 14.44 -1.72 -8.10
C VAL A 101 13.35 -1.60 -9.16
N ILE A 102 13.68 -1.98 -10.40
CA ILE A 102 12.77 -2.09 -11.54
C ILE A 102 12.70 -3.57 -11.98
N PRO A 103 11.52 -4.20 -11.94
CA PRO A 103 11.32 -5.56 -12.46
C PRO A 103 11.82 -5.74 -13.88
N PHE A 104 12.47 -6.87 -14.15
CA PHE A 104 13.03 -7.27 -15.45
C PHE A 104 14.22 -6.42 -15.96
N ASP A 105 14.65 -5.38 -15.21
CA ASP A 105 15.74 -4.51 -15.63
C ASP A 105 16.75 -4.25 -14.49
N PRO A 106 17.72 -5.15 -14.28
CA PRO A 106 18.78 -4.93 -13.30
C PRO A 106 19.68 -3.76 -13.66
N SER A 107 19.78 -3.36 -14.93
CA SER A 107 20.63 -2.25 -15.36
C SER A 107 20.05 -0.89 -14.96
N LYS A 108 18.71 -0.79 -14.88
CA LYS A 108 17.99 0.37 -14.38
C LYS A 108 17.55 0.24 -12.92
N SER A 109 17.97 -0.81 -12.22
CA SER A 109 17.71 -1.00 -10.80
C SER A 109 18.84 -0.41 -9.96
N TRP A 110 18.56 0.67 -9.25
CA TRP A 110 19.53 1.37 -8.41
C TRP A 110 20.16 0.49 -7.33
N LEU A 111 19.44 -0.53 -6.82
CA LEU A 111 19.99 -1.51 -5.89
C LEU A 111 21.27 -2.17 -6.43
N ILE A 112 21.33 -2.49 -7.73
CA ILE A 112 22.53 -3.08 -8.32
C ILE A 112 23.68 -2.08 -8.29
N GLU A 113 23.44 -0.82 -8.70
CA GLU A 113 24.44 0.25 -8.58
C GLU A 113 24.92 0.40 -7.12
N ARG A 114 24.02 0.38 -6.15
CA ARG A 114 24.38 0.47 -4.73
C ARG A 114 25.25 -0.68 -4.25
N LEU A 115 25.08 -1.88 -4.79
CA LEU A 115 25.86 -3.06 -4.43
C LEU A 115 27.20 -3.14 -5.16
N THR A 116 27.35 -2.46 -6.30
CA THR A 116 28.54 -2.62 -7.17
C THR A 116 29.35 -1.35 -7.40
N THR A 117 28.84 -0.16 -7.08
CA THR A 117 29.53 1.11 -7.39
C THR A 117 30.89 1.23 -6.71
N ASP A 118 31.85 1.89 -7.37
CA ASP A 118 33.11 2.35 -6.77
C ASP A 118 33.09 3.87 -6.49
N ASP A 119 31.97 4.54 -6.76
CA ASP A 119 31.77 5.95 -6.45
C ASP A 119 31.80 6.16 -4.93
N ALA A 120 32.75 6.97 -4.45
CA ALA A 120 32.93 7.25 -3.03
C ALA A 120 31.82 8.14 -2.44
N VAL A 121 31.20 9.00 -3.26
CA VAL A 121 30.08 9.86 -2.87
C VAL A 121 28.82 9.03 -2.72
N LEU A 122 28.52 8.16 -3.69
CA LEU A 122 27.38 7.26 -3.63
C LEU A 122 27.60 6.19 -2.54
N GLY A 123 28.78 5.56 -2.56
CA GLY A 123 29.40 4.70 -1.54
C GLY A 123 28.84 3.29 -1.47
N ARG A 124 29.56 2.25 -1.91
CA ARG A 124 29.07 0.86 -2.00
C ARG A 124 28.43 0.32 -0.72
N MET A 125 27.33 -0.43 -0.87
CA MET A 125 26.67 -1.17 0.21
C MET A 125 27.04 -2.67 0.18
N PRO A 126 27.12 -3.33 1.35
CA PRO A 126 26.95 -2.76 2.68
C PRO A 126 28.14 -1.87 3.09
N LEU A 127 27.86 -0.74 3.74
CA LEU A 127 28.89 0.20 4.15
C LEU A 127 29.70 -0.39 5.33
N TYR A 128 31.02 -0.34 5.24
CA TYR A 128 31.95 -0.87 6.26
C TYR A 128 31.92 -2.40 6.48
N ALA A 129 31.24 -3.15 5.62
CA ALA A 129 31.30 -4.61 5.62
C ALA A 129 31.89 -5.14 4.31
N GLN A 130 32.13 -6.44 4.25
CA GLN A 130 32.51 -7.08 3.00
C GLN A 130 31.39 -6.92 1.97
N PRO A 131 31.70 -6.55 0.72
CA PRO A 131 30.74 -6.57 -0.37
C PRO A 131 30.10 -7.95 -0.53
N LEU A 132 28.90 -7.98 -1.11
CA LEU A 132 28.29 -9.23 -1.54
C LEU A 132 29.23 -9.96 -2.50
N ASN A 133 29.36 -11.27 -2.32
CA ASN A 133 30.09 -12.10 -3.27
C ASN A 133 29.32 -12.26 -4.58
N SER A 134 29.97 -12.81 -5.60
CA SER A 134 29.38 -12.96 -6.93
C SER A 134 28.08 -13.78 -6.92
N ALA A 135 27.99 -14.84 -6.11
CA ALA A 135 26.77 -15.66 -6.06
C ALA A 135 25.60 -14.92 -5.38
N GLU A 136 25.86 -14.19 -4.29
CA GLU A 136 24.86 -13.33 -3.64
C GLU A 136 24.34 -12.26 -4.61
N LEU A 137 25.25 -11.59 -5.33
CA LEU A 137 24.89 -10.56 -6.31
C LEU A 137 24.10 -11.13 -7.49
N GLU A 138 24.48 -12.31 -8.00
CA GLU A 138 23.74 -12.97 -9.08
C GLU A 138 22.34 -13.43 -8.63
N ASN A 139 22.16 -13.84 -7.38
CA ASN A 139 20.82 -14.13 -6.85
C ASN A 139 19.93 -12.87 -6.82
N VAL A 140 20.47 -11.72 -6.42
CA VAL A 140 19.74 -10.43 -6.47
C VAL A 140 19.36 -10.09 -7.92
N LYS A 141 20.32 -10.17 -8.86
CA LYS A 141 20.03 -9.91 -10.27
C LYS A 141 19.01 -10.89 -10.85
N ARG A 142 19.07 -12.17 -10.47
CA ARG A 142 18.11 -13.18 -10.92
C ARG A 142 16.71 -12.88 -10.44
N TRP A 143 16.54 -12.52 -9.16
CA TRP A 143 15.25 -12.05 -8.64
C TRP A 143 14.69 -10.86 -9.44
N ILE A 144 15.55 -9.89 -9.77
CA ILE A 144 15.14 -8.73 -10.58
C ILE A 144 14.73 -9.15 -11.98
N ASN A 145 15.57 -9.94 -12.66
CA ASN A 145 15.32 -10.47 -14.02
C ASN A 145 14.05 -11.33 -14.10
N GLU A 146 13.69 -12.02 -13.02
CA GLU A 146 12.46 -12.80 -12.92
C GLU A 146 11.21 -11.96 -12.57
N GLY A 147 11.34 -10.62 -12.56
CA GLY A 147 10.23 -9.71 -12.35
C GLY A 147 10.01 -9.31 -10.90
N CYS A 148 11.04 -9.36 -10.06
CA CYS A 148 10.98 -9.01 -8.64
C CYS A 148 9.82 -9.72 -7.93
N LYS A 149 9.71 -11.04 -8.09
CA LYS A 149 8.59 -11.80 -7.53
C LYS A 149 8.44 -11.58 -6.03
N ASP A 150 7.21 -11.40 -5.57
CA ASP A 150 6.88 -11.34 -4.15
C ASP A 150 7.04 -12.72 -3.47
N ILE A 151 6.71 -12.79 -2.17
CA ILE A 151 6.78 -14.05 -1.40
C ILE A 151 5.81 -15.13 -1.91
N SER A 152 4.80 -14.75 -2.72
CA SER A 152 3.85 -15.67 -3.36
C SER A 152 4.29 -16.07 -4.78
N GLY A 153 5.46 -15.62 -5.23
CA GLY A 153 6.00 -15.92 -6.55
C GLY A 153 5.38 -15.09 -7.69
N LYS A 154 4.57 -14.06 -7.38
CA LYS A 154 3.95 -13.20 -8.38
C LYS A 154 4.91 -12.08 -8.76
N ALA A 155 5.16 -11.91 -10.06
CA ALA A 155 5.96 -10.80 -10.56
C ALA A 155 5.33 -9.45 -10.18
N ALA A 156 6.18 -8.50 -9.81
CA ALA A 156 5.77 -7.16 -9.45
C ALA A 156 5.12 -6.47 -10.65
N LYS A 157 4.03 -5.75 -10.37
CA LYS A 157 3.44 -4.79 -11.29
C LYS A 157 3.66 -3.40 -10.74
N PHE A 158 3.73 -2.41 -11.63
CA PHE A 158 3.74 -1.03 -11.18
C PHE A 158 2.48 -0.79 -10.33
N PRO A 159 2.59 -0.18 -9.13
CA PRO A 159 1.42 0.18 -8.35
C PRO A 159 0.49 1.04 -9.18
N ASN A 160 -0.78 0.65 -9.25
CA ASN A 160 -1.83 1.41 -9.91
C ASN A 160 -3.01 1.51 -8.94
N GLN A 161 -3.47 2.72 -8.65
CA GLN A 161 -4.65 2.94 -7.83
C GLN A 161 -5.90 2.90 -8.70
N GLN A 162 -7.05 2.59 -8.11
CA GLN A 162 -8.29 2.77 -8.84
C GLN A 162 -8.53 4.26 -9.15
N PRO A 163 -9.19 4.57 -10.27
CA PRO A 163 -9.60 5.94 -10.58
C PRO A 163 -10.37 6.58 -9.43
N GLN A 164 -10.05 7.84 -9.12
CA GLN A 164 -10.64 8.58 -8.02
C GLN A 164 -11.50 9.72 -8.53
N VAL A 165 -12.74 9.79 -8.05
CA VAL A 165 -13.60 10.97 -8.23
C VAL A 165 -13.19 12.02 -7.21
N VAL A 166 -12.65 13.13 -7.69
CA VAL A 166 -12.13 14.22 -6.83
C VAL A 166 -13.05 15.44 -6.80
N GLY A 167 -14.11 15.46 -7.62
CA GLY A 167 -15.09 16.54 -7.62
C GLY A 167 -16.23 16.33 -8.61
N ARG A 168 -17.20 17.23 -8.57
CA ARG A 168 -18.28 17.29 -9.54
C ARG A 168 -18.89 18.70 -9.65
N ALA A 169 -19.67 18.92 -10.71
CA ALA A 169 -20.50 20.10 -10.89
C ALA A 169 -21.84 19.72 -11.55
N ALA A 170 -22.87 20.54 -11.35
CA ALA A 170 -24.15 20.39 -12.03
C ALA A 170 -24.53 21.71 -12.70
N LEU A 171 -24.87 21.65 -13.99
CA LEU A 171 -25.21 22.79 -14.83
C LEU A 171 -26.60 22.61 -15.43
N ASP A 172 -27.34 23.70 -15.58
CA ASP A 172 -28.52 23.73 -16.43
C ASP A 172 -28.16 23.96 -17.91
N GLN A 173 -29.17 24.02 -18.78
CA GLN A 173 -29.02 24.30 -20.22
C GLN A 173 -28.35 25.66 -20.52
N ASN A 174 -28.41 26.61 -19.58
CA ASN A 174 -27.82 27.95 -19.70
C ASN A 174 -26.42 28.02 -19.04
N GLN A 175 -25.84 26.88 -18.66
CA GLN A 175 -24.55 26.79 -17.96
C GLN A 175 -24.56 27.44 -16.56
N VAL A 176 -25.73 27.56 -15.92
CA VAL A 176 -25.85 28.03 -14.55
C VAL A 176 -25.60 26.87 -13.58
N ARG A 177 -24.80 27.10 -12.54
CA ARG A 177 -24.43 26.10 -11.54
C ARG A 177 -25.59 25.78 -10.59
N LEU A 178 -26.21 24.62 -10.78
CA LEU A 178 -27.29 24.08 -9.95
C LEU A 178 -26.78 23.60 -8.58
N ASP A 179 -25.57 23.05 -8.53
CA ASP A 179 -24.96 22.49 -7.32
C ASP A 179 -24.37 23.53 -6.36
N THR A 180 -24.81 24.78 -6.48
CA THR A 180 -24.54 25.86 -5.52
C THR A 180 -25.78 26.22 -4.68
N ALA A 181 -26.95 25.70 -5.04
CA ALA A 181 -28.21 25.91 -4.33
C ALA A 181 -28.70 24.61 -3.70
N TYR A 182 -28.60 24.51 -2.37
CA TYR A 182 -28.94 23.30 -1.62
C TYR A 182 -30.34 23.35 -0.98
N ASP A 183 -30.90 22.19 -0.68
CA ASP A 183 -32.10 22.05 0.15
C ASP A 183 -31.72 22.00 1.64
N GLY A 184 -31.47 23.17 2.22
CA GLY A 184 -31.01 23.32 3.61
C GLY A 184 -29.56 23.78 3.72
N GLN A 185 -28.91 23.41 4.83
CA GLN A 185 -27.50 23.74 5.06
C GLN A 185 -26.59 22.67 4.47
N PHE A 186 -25.48 23.11 3.86
CA PHE A 186 -24.45 22.20 3.36
C PHE A 186 -23.81 21.40 4.52
N PRO A 187 -23.53 20.09 4.34
CA PRO A 187 -23.74 19.27 3.14
C PRO A 187 -25.21 18.86 2.96
N ALA A 188 -25.75 19.10 1.76
CA ALA A 188 -27.12 18.76 1.38
C ALA A 188 -27.20 18.47 -0.13
N ALA A 189 -28.29 17.81 -0.55
CA ALA A 189 -28.61 17.63 -1.96
C ALA A 189 -28.85 19.00 -2.62
N PHE A 190 -28.42 19.16 -3.88
CA PHE A 190 -28.72 20.38 -4.63
C PHE A 190 -30.12 20.34 -5.22
N LYS A 191 -30.73 21.51 -5.41
CA LYS A 191 -32.11 21.63 -5.90
C LYS A 191 -32.13 21.70 -7.41
N VAL A 192 -33.09 21.01 -8.02
CA VAL A 192 -33.32 21.01 -9.45
C VAL A 192 -34.82 21.13 -9.70
N ALA A 193 -35.24 22.14 -10.45
CA ALA A 193 -36.65 22.30 -10.79
C ALA A 193 -37.14 21.14 -11.70
N PRO A 194 -38.38 20.67 -11.57
CA PRO A 194 -38.95 19.68 -12.49
C PRO A 194 -38.78 20.07 -13.96
N GLY A 195 -38.40 19.11 -14.82
CA GLY A 195 -38.20 19.35 -16.25
C GLY A 195 -36.86 20.01 -16.63
N THR A 196 -36.03 20.39 -15.66
CA THR A 196 -34.70 20.98 -15.94
C THR A 196 -33.80 19.97 -16.65
N ALA A 197 -33.22 20.37 -17.78
CA ALA A 197 -32.13 19.62 -18.40
C ALA A 197 -30.84 19.88 -17.61
N VAL A 198 -30.23 18.80 -17.09
CA VAL A 198 -29.05 18.85 -16.24
C VAL A 198 -27.87 18.24 -16.98
N THR A 199 -26.73 18.92 -16.92
CA THR A 199 -25.41 18.39 -17.26
C THR A 199 -24.61 18.21 -15.98
N LEU A 200 -24.30 16.98 -15.61
CA LEU A 200 -23.33 16.70 -14.54
C LEU A 200 -21.94 16.59 -15.14
N LEU A 201 -20.99 17.28 -14.53
CA LEU A 201 -19.56 17.11 -14.77
C LEU A 201 -18.97 16.35 -13.59
N ILE A 202 -18.23 15.27 -13.85
CA ILE A 202 -17.55 14.46 -12.83
C ILE A 202 -16.05 14.57 -13.07
N LEU A 203 -15.32 15.05 -12.07
CA LEU A 203 -13.87 15.20 -12.13
C LEU A 203 -13.22 13.91 -11.62
N VAL A 204 -12.49 13.21 -12.49
CA VAL A 204 -11.89 11.90 -12.23
C VAL A 204 -10.39 11.97 -12.50
N ARG A 205 -9.59 11.37 -11.63
CA ARG A 205 -8.13 11.25 -11.80
C ARG A 205 -7.70 9.82 -11.59
N ASP A 206 -6.62 9.45 -12.24
CA ASP A 206 -5.99 8.15 -12.11
C ASP A 206 -4.48 8.34 -12.22
N ASP A 207 -3.70 7.53 -11.49
CA ASP A 207 -2.25 7.66 -11.42
C ASP A 207 -1.53 7.03 -12.62
N SER A 208 -2.17 6.07 -13.31
CA SER A 208 -1.53 5.32 -14.40
C SER A 208 -2.25 5.40 -15.74
N THR A 209 -3.53 5.78 -15.75
CA THR A 209 -4.40 5.79 -16.93
C THR A 209 -4.92 7.19 -17.21
N ALA A 210 -4.71 7.72 -18.42
CA ALA A 210 -5.26 9.03 -18.76
C ALA A 210 -6.80 9.01 -18.66
N THR A 211 -7.41 10.08 -18.12
CA THR A 211 -8.87 10.17 -17.94
C THR A 211 -9.66 9.86 -19.22
N SER A 212 -9.16 10.29 -20.38
CA SER A 212 -9.76 10.00 -21.70
C SER A 212 -9.73 8.53 -22.12
N GLN A 213 -8.94 7.70 -21.45
CA GLN A 213 -8.80 6.26 -21.71
C GLN A 213 -9.58 5.40 -20.71
N LEU A 214 -10.16 5.99 -19.67
CA LEU A 214 -11.03 5.28 -18.74
C LEU A 214 -12.28 4.79 -19.47
N LYS A 215 -12.66 3.54 -19.19
CA LYS A 215 -13.70 2.79 -19.88
C LYS A 215 -14.95 2.66 -19.02
N ASN A 216 -16.04 2.28 -19.68
CA ASN A 216 -17.32 1.94 -19.04
C ASN A 216 -17.85 3.00 -18.07
N ALA A 217 -17.54 4.28 -18.35
CA ALA A 217 -17.93 5.39 -17.52
C ALA A 217 -19.47 5.56 -17.51
N LYS A 218 -20.06 5.63 -16.32
CA LYS A 218 -21.51 5.74 -16.14
C LYS A 218 -21.87 6.39 -14.81
N VAL A 219 -23.05 6.99 -14.78
CA VAL A 219 -23.70 7.43 -13.54
C VAL A 219 -24.96 6.60 -13.31
N ARG A 220 -25.10 6.07 -12.10
CA ARG A 220 -26.30 5.39 -11.64
C ARG A 220 -27.04 6.30 -10.66
N PHE A 221 -28.37 6.30 -10.70
CA PHE A 221 -29.25 7.13 -9.90
C PHE A 221 -30.20 6.25 -9.08
N SER A 222 -30.37 6.54 -7.79
CA SER A 222 -31.24 5.81 -6.87
C SER A 222 -31.95 6.74 -5.90
N TYR A 223 -33.13 6.33 -5.42
CA TYR A 223 -33.80 7.00 -4.30
C TYR A 223 -33.31 6.53 -2.93
N ASP A 224 -32.54 5.44 -2.90
CA ASP A 224 -31.85 4.93 -1.73
C ASP A 224 -30.35 5.27 -1.84
N MET A 225 -29.77 5.85 -0.78
CA MET A 225 -28.36 6.24 -0.79
C MET A 225 -27.40 5.06 -0.77
N ASP A 226 -27.85 3.91 -0.29
CA ASP A 226 -27.04 2.71 -0.08
C ASP A 226 -27.39 1.60 -1.07
N ASP A 227 -28.62 1.55 -1.59
CA ASP A 227 -29.05 0.56 -2.58
C ASP A 227 -29.19 1.14 -3.99
N PHE A 228 -28.37 0.64 -4.93
CA PHE A 228 -28.41 0.98 -6.35
C PHE A 228 -28.86 -0.21 -7.22
N SER A 229 -29.38 -1.29 -6.65
CA SER A 229 -29.84 -2.49 -7.37
C SER A 229 -30.86 -2.17 -8.47
N SER A 230 -31.79 -1.24 -8.19
CA SER A 230 -32.85 -0.79 -9.11
C SER A 230 -32.55 0.56 -9.77
N ALA A 231 -31.27 0.95 -9.83
CA ALA A 231 -30.87 2.30 -10.26
C ALA A 231 -31.09 2.55 -11.76
N THR A 232 -31.54 3.76 -12.10
CA THR A 232 -31.49 4.28 -13.46
C THR A 232 -30.03 4.52 -13.84
N THR A 233 -29.59 4.03 -14.99
CA THR A 233 -28.19 4.16 -15.44
C THR A 233 -28.08 5.03 -16.68
N LYS A 234 -27.12 5.94 -16.69
CA LYS A 234 -26.78 6.79 -17.84
C LYS A 234 -25.29 6.65 -18.13
N THR A 235 -24.95 6.49 -19.41
CA THR A 235 -23.54 6.50 -19.85
C THR A 235 -22.95 7.88 -19.64
N ALA A 236 -21.75 7.94 -19.06
CA ALA A 236 -20.98 9.17 -18.97
C ALA A 236 -19.96 9.19 -20.11
N THR A 237 -19.76 10.34 -20.73
CA THR A 237 -18.80 10.52 -21.83
C THR A 237 -17.63 11.37 -21.38
N TYR A 238 -16.43 11.05 -21.86
CA TYR A 238 -15.29 11.95 -21.67
C TYR A 238 -15.60 13.31 -22.30
N PHE A 239 -15.32 14.39 -21.57
CA PHE A 239 -15.57 15.75 -22.01
C PHE A 239 -14.26 16.46 -22.36
N THR A 240 -13.46 16.81 -21.35
CA THR A 240 -12.16 17.47 -21.52
C THR A 240 -11.36 17.36 -20.24
N GLN A 241 -10.03 17.43 -20.34
CA GLN A 241 -9.11 17.32 -19.20
C GLN A 241 -9.42 16.08 -18.36
N ASP A 242 -9.83 16.29 -17.11
CA ASP A 242 -10.15 15.24 -16.14
C ASP A 242 -11.68 15.05 -15.98
N TYR A 243 -12.50 15.58 -16.88
CA TYR A 243 -13.94 15.57 -16.75
C TYR A 243 -14.64 14.53 -17.62
N PHE A 244 -15.54 13.78 -17.00
CA PHE A 244 -16.65 13.11 -17.64
C PHE A 244 -17.92 13.96 -17.55
N THR A 245 -18.82 13.81 -18.51
CA THR A 245 -20.13 14.45 -18.51
C THR A 245 -21.26 13.43 -18.64
N VAL A 246 -22.38 13.68 -17.97
CA VAL A 246 -23.64 12.95 -18.17
C VAL A 246 -24.80 13.94 -18.22
N GLN A 247 -25.73 13.71 -19.14
CA GLN A 247 -26.92 14.55 -19.31
C GLN A 247 -28.18 13.77 -18.98
N PHE A 248 -29.12 14.42 -18.30
CA PHE A 248 -30.45 13.87 -18.01
C PHE A 248 -31.47 15.01 -17.86
N ASN A 249 -32.75 14.67 -17.90
CA ASN A 249 -33.82 15.61 -17.56
C ASN A 249 -34.39 15.28 -16.17
N ALA A 250 -34.60 16.30 -15.33
CA ALA A 250 -35.16 16.12 -13.99
C ALA A 250 -36.59 15.54 -13.98
N ALA A 251 -37.33 15.65 -15.09
CA ALA A 251 -38.63 15.01 -15.25
C ALA A 251 -38.57 13.47 -15.31
N GLU A 252 -37.37 12.88 -15.46
CA GLU A 252 -37.15 11.44 -15.35
C GLU A 252 -37.28 10.93 -13.89
N PHE A 253 -37.30 11.84 -12.92
CA PHE A 253 -37.31 11.53 -11.49
C PHE A 253 -38.53 12.13 -10.77
N ASN A 254 -38.91 11.53 -9.66
CA ASN A 254 -40.10 11.86 -8.91
C ASN A 254 -39.95 13.22 -8.20
N PRO A 255 -40.89 14.16 -8.39
CA PRO A 255 -40.91 15.42 -7.65
C PRO A 255 -40.94 15.21 -6.13
N GLY A 256 -40.22 16.06 -5.40
CA GLY A 256 -40.13 16.04 -3.93
C GLY A 256 -39.24 14.94 -3.35
N GLN A 257 -38.65 14.07 -4.19
CA GLN A 257 -37.75 13.02 -3.72
C GLN A 257 -36.28 13.36 -3.98
N THR A 258 -35.42 12.93 -3.06
CA THR A 258 -33.96 13.01 -3.21
C THR A 258 -33.48 11.83 -4.06
N VAL A 259 -32.68 12.14 -5.07
CA VAL A 259 -32.03 11.19 -5.97
C VAL A 259 -30.54 11.22 -5.67
N TYR A 260 -30.01 10.13 -5.17
CA TYR A 260 -28.59 9.88 -4.98
C TYR A 260 -27.97 9.38 -6.28
N PHE A 261 -26.70 9.68 -6.52
CA PHE A 261 -26.00 9.19 -7.70
C PHE A 261 -24.57 8.75 -7.41
N ARG A 262 -24.13 7.73 -8.15
CA ARG A 262 -22.77 7.17 -8.09
C ARG A 262 -22.17 7.16 -9.48
N PHE A 263 -20.93 7.61 -9.58
CA PHE A 263 -20.12 7.49 -10.79
C PHE A 263 -19.32 6.18 -10.75
N TYR A 264 -19.15 5.57 -11.91
CA TYR A 264 -18.38 4.36 -12.13
C TYR A 264 -17.46 4.54 -13.33
N CYS A 265 -16.23 4.01 -13.27
CA CYS A 265 -15.34 3.87 -14.42
C CYS A 265 -14.30 2.76 -14.21
N GLU A 266 -13.61 2.35 -15.28
CA GLU A 266 -12.62 1.29 -15.27
C GLU A 266 -11.32 1.75 -15.95
N ASP A 267 -10.18 1.42 -15.36
CA ASP A 267 -8.84 1.62 -15.93
C ASP A 267 -8.33 0.40 -16.70
N GLY A 268 -8.84 -0.80 -16.37
CA GLY A 268 -8.45 -2.08 -16.95
C GLY A 268 -7.43 -2.87 -16.12
N ASP A 269 -6.94 -2.31 -15.02
CA ASP A 269 -5.98 -2.96 -14.11
C ASP A 269 -6.65 -3.56 -12.87
N HIS A 270 -7.88 -3.13 -12.58
CA HIS A 270 -8.67 -3.61 -11.44
C HIS A 270 -9.81 -4.55 -11.85
N ALA A 271 -10.08 -5.56 -11.03
CA ALA A 271 -11.13 -6.56 -11.28
C ALA A 271 -12.56 -6.00 -11.12
N SER A 272 -12.70 -4.81 -10.55
CA SER A 272 -13.98 -4.14 -10.31
C SER A 272 -13.84 -2.67 -10.67
N PRO A 273 -14.92 -2.02 -11.17
CA PRO A 273 -14.89 -0.61 -11.49
C PRO A 273 -14.62 0.21 -10.23
N ALA A 274 -13.90 1.33 -10.41
CA ALA A 274 -13.94 2.40 -9.43
C ALA A 274 -15.37 2.90 -9.29
N GLU A 275 -15.81 3.14 -8.06
CA GLU A 275 -17.11 3.74 -7.79
C GLU A 275 -16.99 4.87 -6.76
N PHE A 276 -17.78 5.94 -6.95
CA PHE A 276 -17.88 6.99 -5.96
C PHE A 276 -19.22 7.75 -6.01
N PRO A 277 -19.86 8.04 -4.86
CA PRO A 277 -19.49 7.53 -3.53
C PRO A 277 -19.69 6.02 -3.43
N MET A 278 -18.89 5.38 -2.58
CA MET A 278 -19.04 3.96 -2.23
C MET A 278 -20.11 3.79 -1.14
N GLN A 279 -20.62 2.56 -0.97
CA GLN A 279 -21.49 2.23 0.17
C GLN A 279 -20.81 2.51 1.52
N THR A 280 -19.49 2.37 1.60
CA THR A 280 -18.69 2.65 2.81
C THR A 280 -18.24 4.11 2.93
N SER A 281 -18.53 4.96 1.93
CA SER A 281 -18.19 6.38 1.99
C SER A 281 -18.89 7.09 3.15
N HIS A 282 -18.23 8.10 3.71
CA HIS A 282 -18.83 8.95 4.72
C HIS A 282 -20.16 9.54 4.21
N LEU A 283 -21.11 9.70 5.14
CA LEU A 283 -22.45 10.18 4.83
C LEU A 283 -22.43 11.50 4.03
N TYR A 284 -21.55 12.43 4.37
CA TYR A 284 -21.48 13.72 3.67
C TYR A 284 -21.17 13.58 2.17
N TYR A 285 -20.37 12.59 1.75
CA TYR A 285 -20.13 12.33 0.34
C TYR A 285 -21.41 11.84 -0.35
N LYS A 286 -22.14 10.93 0.27
CA LYS A 286 -23.44 10.46 -0.26
C LYS A 286 -24.46 11.59 -0.33
N THR A 287 -24.52 12.42 0.71
CA THR A 287 -25.44 13.57 0.79
C THR A 287 -25.15 14.62 -0.28
N VAL A 288 -23.87 14.94 -0.51
CA VAL A 288 -23.57 15.89 -1.59
C VAL A 288 -23.84 15.21 -2.93
N PHE A 289 -23.50 13.95 -3.18
CA PHE A 289 -23.84 13.21 -4.41
C PHE A 289 -25.32 12.83 -4.50
N ALA A 290 -26.16 13.86 -4.38
CA ALA A 290 -27.59 13.79 -4.55
C ALA A 290 -28.17 15.13 -5.06
N PHE A 291 -29.35 15.06 -5.66
CA PHE A 291 -30.19 16.21 -5.95
C PHE A 291 -31.63 15.95 -5.52
N ILE A 292 -32.40 17.01 -5.31
CA ILE A 292 -33.84 16.92 -5.06
C ILE A 292 -34.60 17.63 -6.18
N VAL A 293 -35.66 16.99 -6.68
CA VAL A 293 -36.53 17.58 -7.71
C VAL A 293 -37.54 18.49 -7.02
N LYS A 294 -37.33 19.82 -7.04
CA LYS A 294 -38.11 20.81 -6.28
C LYS A 294 -38.16 22.17 -6.97
#